data_AF-A0A962BZ64-F1
#
_entry.id   AF-A0A962BZ64-F1
#
_cell.length_a   1.000
_cell.length_b   1.000
_cell.length_c   1.000
_cell.angle_alpha   90.00
_cell.angle_beta   90.00
_cell.angle_gamma   90.00
#
_symmetry.space_group_name_H-M   'P 1'
#
loop_
_entity.id
_entity.type
_entity.pdbx_description
1 polymer ?
#
loop_
_entity_poly.entity_id
_entity_poly.type
_entity_poly.pdbx_seq_one_letter_code
_entity_poly.pdbx_strand_id
1 'polypeptide(L)'
;GTNDLIQYLLAVDRGNPALGEMFSPLYPAVIRVLHQVIQTCKAAGKPVSICGEIASDARFTRMLLALGLTEFSMHPSSLLDIRATIRDSDLRQLRRRTGALLRAGRRTTLEQLVARL
;
A
#
# COMPACT_ATOMS: atom_id res chain seq x y z
N GLY A 1 7.24 9.24 0.44
CA GLY A 1 5.85 9.68 0.25
C GLY A 1 5.23 8.93 -0.88
N THR A 2 4.07 8.30 -0.66
CA THR A 2 3.41 7.48 -1.69
C THR A 2 2.66 8.30 -2.73
N ASN A 3 2.16 9.48 -2.37
CA ASN A 3 1.45 10.36 -3.29
C ASN A 3 2.34 10.71 -4.51
N ASP A 4 3.56 11.20 -4.26
CA ASP A 4 4.49 11.56 -5.34
C ASP A 4 5.00 10.33 -6.09
N LEU A 5 5.25 9.22 -5.37
CA LEU A 5 5.65 7.95 -6.00
C LEU A 5 4.61 7.50 -7.04
N ILE A 6 3.32 7.53 -6.69
CA ILE A 6 2.24 7.13 -7.59
C ILE A 6 2.15 8.09 -8.77
N GLN A 7 2.23 9.40 -8.52
CA GLN A 7 2.19 10.42 -9.57
C GLN A 7 3.30 10.24 -10.60
N TYR A 8 4.55 10.05 -10.15
CA TYR A 8 5.67 9.83 -11.06
C TYR A 8 5.64 8.46 -11.73
N LEU A 9 5.27 7.40 -11.00
CA LEU A 9 5.24 6.05 -11.56
C LEU A 9 4.15 5.85 -12.61
N LEU A 10 3.01 6.53 -12.46
CA LEU A 10 1.89 6.46 -13.40
C LEU A 10 1.89 7.59 -14.44
N ALA A 11 2.78 8.58 -14.30
CA ALA A 11 2.75 9.82 -15.08
C ALA A 11 1.38 10.53 -15.02
N VAL A 12 0.77 10.56 -13.83
CA VAL A 12 -0.57 11.13 -13.58
C VAL A 12 -0.46 12.27 -12.57
N ASP A 13 -0.83 13.48 -12.99
CA ASP A 13 -0.94 14.62 -12.10
C ASP A 13 -2.23 14.54 -11.25
N ARG A 14 -2.08 14.39 -9.93
CA ARG A 14 -3.18 14.32 -8.97
C ARG A 14 -3.93 15.65 -8.82
N GLY A 15 -3.31 16.77 -9.19
CA GLY A 15 -3.94 18.09 -9.17
C GLY A 15 -4.85 18.32 -10.37
N ASN A 16 -4.77 17.48 -11.41
CA ASN A 16 -5.59 17.59 -12.61
C ASN A 16 -6.89 16.78 -12.47
N PRO A 17 -8.07 17.44 -12.38
CA PRO A 17 -9.35 16.75 -12.20
C PRO A 17 -9.66 15.74 -13.32
N ALA A 18 -9.17 15.99 -14.55
CA ALA A 18 -9.39 15.09 -15.69
C ALA A 18 -8.66 13.74 -15.54
N LEU A 19 -7.66 13.65 -14.66
CA LEU A 19 -6.86 12.45 -14.43
C LEU A 19 -7.13 11.79 -13.07
N GLY A 20 -8.04 12.35 -12.26
CA GLY A 20 -8.26 11.92 -10.88
C GLY A 20 -8.58 10.43 -10.75
N GLU A 21 -9.39 9.86 -11.65
CA GLU A 21 -9.72 8.44 -11.64
C GLU A 21 -8.51 7.52 -11.87
N MET A 22 -7.49 8.03 -12.57
CA MET A 22 -6.26 7.28 -12.84
C MET A 22 -5.29 7.30 -11.67
N PHE A 23 -5.42 8.25 -10.74
CA PHE A 23 -4.61 8.29 -9.53
C PHE A 23 -5.10 7.25 -8.51
N SER A 24 -4.43 6.09 -8.46
CA SER A 24 -4.76 5.03 -7.52
C SER A 24 -3.50 4.28 -7.06
N PRO A 25 -3.44 3.82 -5.80
CA PRO A 25 -2.35 2.98 -5.35
C PRO A 25 -2.44 1.53 -5.88
N LEU A 26 -3.58 1.13 -6.45
CA LEU A 26 -3.88 -0.26 -6.81
C LEU A 26 -3.50 -0.62 -8.25
N TYR A 27 -2.44 -0.01 -8.79
CA TYR A 27 -1.81 -0.51 -10.02
C TYR A 27 -0.76 -1.57 -9.72
N PRO A 28 -0.64 -2.64 -10.52
CA PRO A 28 0.37 -3.68 -10.33
C PRO A 28 1.81 -3.13 -10.20
N ALA A 29 2.15 -2.10 -10.98
CA ALA A 29 3.45 -1.45 -10.91
C ALA A 29 3.71 -0.82 -9.52
N VAL A 30 2.73 -0.10 -8.97
CA VAL A 30 2.82 0.51 -7.64
C VAL A 30 3.03 -0.56 -6.56
N ILE A 31 2.21 -1.62 -6.57
CA ILE A 31 2.30 -2.71 -5.59
C ILE A 31 3.68 -3.40 -5.64
N ARG A 32 4.21 -3.64 -6.84
CA ARG A 32 5.54 -4.24 -7.02
C ARG A 32 6.65 -3.34 -6.52
N VAL A 33 6.60 -2.04 -6.84
CA VAL A 33 7.59 -1.06 -6.38
C VAL A 33 7.58 -0.94 -4.86
N LEU A 34 6.41 -0.83 -4.24
CA LEU A 34 6.29 -0.80 -2.77
C LEU A 34 6.90 -2.05 -2.14
N HIS A 35 6.53 -3.23 -2.64
CA HIS A 35 7.09 -4.49 -2.17
C HIS A 35 8.61 -4.54 -2.33
N GLN A 36 9.13 -4.16 -3.50
CA GLN A 36 10.56 -4.17 -3.79
C GLN A 36 11.33 -3.25 -2.84
N VAL A 37 10.86 -2.01 -2.62
CA VAL A 37 11.49 -1.06 -1.70
C VAL A 37 11.50 -1.64 -0.27
N ILE A 38 10.35 -2.16 0.20
CA ILE A 38 10.25 -2.74 1.54
C ILE A 38 11.21 -3.91 1.72
N GLN A 39 11.25 -4.86 0.78
CA GLN A 39 12.14 -6.01 0.88
C GLN A 39 13.61 -5.61 0.77
N THR A 40 13.94 -4.61 -0.04
CA THR A 40 15.31 -4.10 -0.18
C THR A 40 15.81 -3.49 1.13
N CYS A 41 15.01 -2.61 1.76
CA CYS A 41 15.34 -2.01 3.05
C CYS A 41 15.47 -3.08 4.14
N LYS A 42 14.54 -4.04 4.18
CA LYS A 42 14.58 -5.16 5.11
C LYS A 42 15.84 -6.01 4.96
N ALA A 43 16.23 -6.36 3.73
CA ALA A 43 17.43 -7.13 3.45
C ALA A 43 18.71 -6.37 3.85
N ALA A 44 18.68 -5.04 3.74
CA ALA A 44 19.76 -4.16 4.18
C ALA A 44 19.75 -3.84 5.69
N GLY A 45 18.78 -4.36 6.46
CA GLY A 45 18.62 -4.02 7.88
C GLY A 45 18.28 -2.55 8.14
N LYS A 46 17.74 -1.85 7.14
CA LYS A 46 17.39 -0.43 7.23
C LYS A 46 15.88 -0.25 7.44
N PRO A 47 15.45 0.68 8.31
CA PRO A 47 14.04 0.99 8.48
C PRO A 47 13.47 1.59 7.20
N VAL A 48 12.17 1.38 7.00
CA VAL A 48 11.41 1.97 5.91
C VAL A 48 10.00 2.25 6.42
N SER A 49 9.57 3.49 6.24
CA SER A 49 8.22 3.92 6.60
C SER A 49 7.49 4.42 5.36
N ILE A 50 6.17 4.26 5.36
CA ILE A 50 5.30 4.84 4.35
C ILE A 50 4.49 5.97 4.99
N CYS A 51 4.51 7.11 4.31
CA CYS A 51 3.68 8.27 4.57
C CYS A 51 2.81 8.62 3.35
N GLY A 52 1.81 9.46 3.59
CA GLY A 52 0.80 9.86 2.60
C GLY A 52 -0.57 9.29 2.92
N GLU A 53 -1.51 9.47 1.99
CA GLU A 53 -2.91 9.10 2.20
C GLU A 53 -3.08 7.59 2.37
N ILE A 54 -2.31 6.78 1.63
CA ILE A 54 -2.39 5.31 1.74
C ILE A 54 -2.01 4.79 3.13
N ALA A 55 -1.12 5.48 3.86
CA ALA A 55 -0.76 5.10 5.23
C ALA A 55 -1.83 5.50 6.25
N SER A 56 -2.70 6.43 5.88
CA SER A 56 -3.77 6.98 6.72
C SER A 56 -5.13 6.33 6.44
N ASP A 57 -5.19 5.34 5.54
CA ASP A 57 -6.42 4.70 5.07
C ASP A 57 -6.43 3.19 5.43
N ALA A 58 -7.38 2.83 6.28
CA ALA A 58 -7.55 1.47 6.81
C ALA A 58 -7.73 0.41 5.71
N ARG A 59 -8.30 0.78 4.55
CA ARG A 59 -8.51 -0.12 3.41
C ARG A 59 -7.20 -0.70 2.88
N PHE A 60 -6.09 0.04 3.00
CA PHE A 60 -4.79 -0.39 2.49
C PHE A 60 -3.87 -0.96 3.57
N THR A 61 -4.19 -0.81 4.85
CA THR A 61 -3.35 -1.27 5.97
C THR A 61 -2.99 -2.75 5.85
N ARG A 62 -3.98 -3.62 5.64
CA ARG A 62 -3.75 -5.07 5.52
C ARG A 62 -2.91 -5.43 4.30
N MET A 63 -3.07 -4.70 3.20
CA MET A 63 -2.22 -4.84 2.01
C MET A 63 -0.77 -4.45 2.35
N LEU A 64 -0.56 -3.29 2.98
CA LEU A 64 0.78 -2.81 3.35
C LEU A 64 1.48 -3.78 4.33
N LEU A 65 0.75 -4.31 5.31
CA LEU A 65 1.22 -5.38 6.19
C LEU A 65 1.60 -6.66 5.42
N ALA A 66 0.78 -7.06 4.44
CA ALA A 66 1.07 -8.21 3.57
C ALA A 66 2.35 -7.99 2.75
N LEU A 67 2.60 -6.77 2.26
CA LEU A 67 3.84 -6.41 1.56
C LEU A 67 5.07 -6.36 2.49
N GLY A 68 4.84 -6.38 3.81
CA GLY A 68 5.88 -6.46 4.82
C GLY A 68 6.24 -5.15 5.50
N LEU A 69 5.42 -4.09 5.33
CA LEU A 69 5.64 -2.82 6.01
C LEU A 69 5.44 -2.97 7.53
N THR A 70 6.33 -2.38 8.31
CA THR A 70 6.27 -2.38 9.78
C THR A 70 6.14 -0.99 10.40
N GLU A 71 6.44 0.06 9.65
CA GLU A 71 6.39 1.44 10.11
C GLU A 71 5.44 2.29 9.26
N PHE A 72 4.44 2.89 9.90
CA PHE A 72 3.45 3.75 9.27
C PHE A 72 3.60 5.16 9.82
N SER A 73 3.51 6.16 8.93
CA SER A 73 3.48 7.57 9.28
C SER A 73 2.22 8.21 8.70
N MET A 74 1.36 8.76 9.55
CA MET A 74 0.00 9.16 9.21
C MET A 74 -0.46 10.37 10.00
N HIS A 75 -1.59 10.95 9.59
CA HIS A 75 -2.26 11.99 10.36
C HIS A 75 -2.82 11.41 11.68
N PRO A 76 -2.74 12.13 12.82
CA PRO A 76 -3.20 11.61 14.11
C PRO A 76 -4.65 11.14 14.15
N SER A 77 -5.53 11.74 13.34
CA SER A 77 -6.94 11.34 13.24
C SER A 77 -7.13 9.91 12.74
N SER A 78 -6.22 9.39 11.92
CA SER A 78 -6.29 8.02 11.39
C SER A 78 -5.67 6.98 12.33
N LEU A 79 -4.96 7.41 13.37
CA LEU A 79 -4.14 6.52 14.20
C LEU A 79 -4.96 5.39 14.83
N LEU A 80 -6.17 5.70 15.33
CA LEU A 80 -7.02 4.72 16.01
C LEU A 80 -7.56 3.66 15.03
N ASP A 81 -8.01 4.07 13.85
CA ASP A 81 -8.55 3.16 12.83
C ASP A 81 -7.46 2.24 12.28
N ILE A 82 -6.27 2.78 12.01
CA ILE A 82 -5.13 1.98 11.55
C ILE A 82 -4.69 1.02 12.66
N ARG A 83 -4.60 1.48 13.91
CA ARG A 83 -4.26 0.61 15.05
C ARG A 83 -5.29 -0.51 15.23
N ALA A 84 -6.58 -0.22 15.14
CA ALA A 84 -7.64 -1.23 15.22
C ALA A 84 -7.49 -2.26 14.10
N THR A 85 -7.27 -1.80 12.86
CA THR A 85 -7.07 -2.67 11.69
C THR A 85 -5.85 -3.58 11.87
N ILE A 86 -4.71 -3.05 12.35
CA ILE A 86 -3.51 -3.84 12.64
C ILE A 86 -3.80 -4.89 13.72
N ARG A 87 -4.49 -4.51 14.80
CA ARG A 87 -4.83 -5.43 15.91
C ARG A 87 -5.75 -6.57 15.48
N ASP A 88 -6.65 -6.31 14.54
CA ASP A 88 -7.60 -7.28 13.99
C ASP A 88 -7.00 -8.15 12.85
N SER A 89 -5.73 -7.92 12.51
CA SER A 89 -5.09 -8.60 11.37
C SER A 89 -4.27 -9.82 11.79
N ASP A 90 -4.48 -10.96 11.13
CA ASP A 90 -3.56 -12.10 11.19
C ASP A 90 -2.42 -11.93 10.17
N LEU A 91 -1.26 -11.48 10.65
CA LEU A 91 -0.09 -11.25 9.80
C LEU A 91 0.38 -12.50 9.04
N ARG A 92 0.20 -13.70 9.59
CA ARG A 92 0.58 -14.95 8.89
C ARG A 92 -0.35 -15.19 7.71
N GLN A 93 -1.65 -14.96 7.88
CA GLN A 93 -2.61 -15.06 6.78
C GLN A 93 -2.37 -14.01 5.70
N LEU A 94 -2.11 -12.76 6.11
CA LEU A 94 -1.80 -11.68 5.17
C LEU A 94 -0.55 -11.98 4.33
N ARG A 95 0.52 -12.46 4.95
CA ARG A 95 1.75 -12.86 4.24
C ARG A 95 1.55 -13.99 3.22
N ARG A 96 0.58 -14.89 3.45
CA ARG A 96 0.22 -15.92 2.45
C ARG A 96 -0.45 -15.32 1.21
N ARG A 97 -1.10 -14.16 1.34
CA ARG A 97 -1.78 -13.45 0.23
C ARG A 97 -0.82 -12.61 -0.61
N THR A 98 0.38 -12.29 -0.13
CA THR A 98 1.37 -11.44 -0.83
C THR A 98 1.64 -11.90 -2.26
N GLY A 99 1.83 -13.20 -2.47
CA GLY A 99 2.05 -13.75 -3.82
C GLY A 99 0.90 -13.49 -4.78
N ALA A 100 -0.35 -13.50 -4.30
CA ALA A 100 -1.52 -13.20 -5.13
C ALA A 100 -1.57 -11.72 -5.52
N LEU A 101 -1.27 -10.81 -4.57
CA LEU A 101 -1.17 -9.37 -4.83
C LEU A 101 -0.12 -9.05 -5.90
N LEU A 102 1.06 -9.67 -5.81
CA LEU A 102 2.17 -9.42 -6.76
C LEU A 102 1.92 -9.99 -8.16
N ARG A 103 1.19 -11.11 -8.26
CA ARG A 103 0.82 -11.74 -9.53
C ARG A 103 -0.36 -11.07 -10.23
N ALA A 104 -1.16 -10.27 -9.52
CA ALA A 104 -2.29 -9.58 -10.12
C ALA A 104 -1.81 -8.64 -11.24
N GLY A 105 -2.34 -8.84 -12.45
CA GLY A 105 -1.96 -8.06 -13.63
C GLY A 105 -2.90 -6.88 -13.94
N ARG A 106 -3.98 -6.71 -13.17
CA ARG A 106 -5.00 -5.67 -13.40
C ARG A 106 -5.39 -4.99 -12.09
N ARG A 107 -5.73 -3.70 -12.19
CA ARG A 107 -6.21 -2.88 -11.07
C ARG A 107 -7.48 -3.45 -10.44
N THR A 108 -8.45 -3.87 -11.25
CA THR A 108 -9.72 -4.44 -10.75
C THR A 108 -9.51 -5.72 -9.93
N THR A 109 -8.54 -6.55 -10.31
CA THR A 109 -8.17 -7.74 -9.52
C THR A 109 -7.54 -7.35 -8.19
N LEU A 110 -6.69 -6.32 -8.17
CA LEU A 110 -6.11 -5.79 -6.93
C LEU A 110 -7.17 -5.21 -6.00
N GLU A 111 -8.12 -4.43 -6.53
CA GLU A 111 -9.27 -3.91 -5.77
C GLU A 111 -10.06 -5.04 -5.09
N GLN A 112 -10.37 -6.10 -5.84
CA GLN A 112 -11.07 -7.27 -5.30
C GLN A 112 -10.25 -8.03 -4.25
N LEU A 113 -8.94 -8.17 -4.45
CA LEU A 113 -8.06 -8.85 -3.50
C LEU A 113 -7.94 -8.04 -2.21
N VAL A 114 -7.73 -6.73 -2.30
CA VAL A 114 -7.57 -5.83 -1.16
C VAL A 114 -8.87 -5.74 -0.35
N ALA A 115 -10.03 -5.70 -1.02
CA ALA A 115 -11.33 -5.71 -0.33
C ALA A 115 -11.61 -7.02 0.45
N ARG A 116 -10.86 -8.09 0.19
CA ARG A 116 -11.00 -9.41 0.84
C ARG A 116 -9.88 -9.71 1.86
N LEU A 117 -8.98 -8.77 2.10
CA LEU A 117 -7.97 -8.87 3.16
C LEU A 117 -8.58 -8.50 4.51
#